data_AF-A0A5J4DZS6-F1
#
_entry.id   AF-A0A5J4DZS6-F1
#
_cell.length_a   1.000
_cell.length_b   1.000
_cell.length_c   1.000
_cell.angle_alpha   90.00
_cell.angle_beta   90.00
_cell.angle_gamma   90.00
#
_symmetry.space_group_name_H-M   'P 1'
#
loop_
_entity.id
_entity.type
_entity.pdbx_description
1 polymer ?
#
loop_
_entity_poly.entity_id
_entity_poly.type
_entity_poly.pdbx_seq_one_letter_code
_entity_poly.pdbx_strand_id
1 'polypeptide(L)'
;MRQIHISIATAALFLFVLQIGEVALARSSGIKCDGGYQIVKGYGAISTPYCQDDNLSKVAQTYGISYSTAQIHHTPDIKHQVCAAIGHDNRVHSACDGFRSDGGDKFGK
;
A
#
# COMPACT_ATOMS: atom_id res chain seq x y z
N MET A 1 -31.94 -58.80 -21.01
CA MET A 1 -30.74 -58.18 -20.40
C MET A 1 -30.34 -56.93 -21.19
N ARG A 2 -31.13 -55.85 -21.12
CA ARG A 2 -30.91 -54.59 -21.87
C ARG A 2 -31.26 -53.36 -21.02
N GLN A 3 -30.93 -53.44 -19.73
CA GLN A 3 -31.28 -52.43 -18.71
C GLN A 3 -30.11 -52.04 -17.79
N ILE A 4 -28.88 -52.49 -18.08
CA ILE A 4 -27.71 -52.23 -17.21
C ILE A 4 -26.89 -51.03 -17.72
N HIS A 5 -26.93 -50.71 -19.02
CA HIS A 5 -26.14 -49.61 -19.59
C HIS A 5 -26.72 -48.20 -19.36
N ILE A 6 -28.00 -48.08 -19.01
CA ILE A 6 -28.66 -46.77 -18.85
C ILE A 6 -28.30 -46.11 -17.50
N SER A 7 -27.92 -46.89 -16.48
CA SER A 7 -27.62 -46.36 -15.13
C SER A 7 -26.19 -45.83 -14.96
N ILE A 8 -25.26 -46.18 -15.84
CA ILE A 8 -23.84 -45.79 -15.70
C ILE A 8 -23.61 -44.38 -16.28
N ALA A 9 -24.33 -44.02 -17.34
CA ALA A 9 -24.20 -42.71 -17.99
C ALA A 9 -24.78 -41.56 -17.15
N THR A 10 -25.75 -41.83 -16.27
CA THR A 10 -26.40 -40.81 -15.42
C THR A 10 -25.64 -40.51 -14.14
N ALA A 11 -24.85 -41.46 -13.62
CA ALA A 11 -24.03 -41.24 -12.41
C ALA A 11 -22.77 -40.41 -12.69
N ALA A 12 -22.22 -40.48 -13.90
CA ALA A 12 -20.98 -39.76 -14.25
C ALA A 12 -21.19 -38.25 -14.45
N LEU A 13 -22.40 -37.81 -14.80
CA LEU A 13 -22.69 -36.39 -15.06
C LEU A 13 -22.97 -35.57 -13.78
N PHE A 14 -23.32 -36.20 -12.66
CA PHE A 14 -23.65 -35.48 -11.42
C PHE A 14 -22.45 -35.20 -10.52
N LEU A 15 -21.30 -35.84 -10.75
CA LEU A 15 -20.14 -35.73 -9.86
C LEU A 15 -19.15 -34.61 -10.21
N PHE A 16 -19.38 -33.84 -11.27
CA PHE A 16 -18.40 -32.84 -11.73
C PHE A 16 -18.67 -31.40 -11.27
N VAL A 17 -19.77 -31.13 -10.55
CA VAL A 17 -20.23 -29.74 -10.29
C VAL A 17 -19.85 -29.21 -8.90
N LEU A 18 -19.24 -30.02 -8.02
CA LEU A 18 -19.00 -29.63 -6.62
C LEU A 18 -17.56 -29.19 -6.30
N GLN A 19 -16.85 -28.60 -7.27
CA GLN A 19 -15.47 -28.12 -7.07
C GLN A 19 -15.30 -26.60 -7.22
N ILE A 20 -16.32 -25.82 -6.86
CA ILE A 20 -16.12 -24.39 -6.61
C ILE A 20 -15.40 -24.23 -5.27
N GLY A 21 -14.06 -24.29 -5.34
CA GLY A 21 -13.19 -24.01 -4.19
C GLY A 21 -13.50 -22.63 -3.61
N GLU A 22 -13.53 -22.57 -2.28
CA GLU A 22 -13.70 -21.32 -1.55
C GLU A 22 -12.58 -20.36 -1.93
N VAL A 23 -12.92 -19.34 -2.72
CA VAL A 23 -12.01 -18.23 -2.99
C VAL A 23 -11.97 -17.41 -1.70
N ALA A 24 -11.05 -17.75 -0.79
CA ALA A 24 -10.74 -16.91 0.35
C ALA A 24 -10.26 -15.56 -0.20
N LEU A 25 -11.17 -14.60 -0.32
CA LEU A 25 -10.85 -13.20 -0.52
C LEU A 25 -9.97 -12.82 0.66
N ALA A 26 -8.65 -12.86 0.45
CA ALA A 26 -7.69 -12.36 1.40
C ALA A 26 -8.12 -10.93 1.71
N ARG A 27 -8.71 -10.73 2.89
CA ARG A 27 -9.06 -9.40 3.38
C ARG A 27 -7.74 -8.66 3.45
N SER A 28 -7.50 -7.75 2.51
CA SER A 28 -6.37 -6.85 2.54
C SER A 28 -6.47 -6.10 3.87
N SER A 29 -5.72 -6.56 4.87
CA SER A 29 -5.53 -5.83 6.10
C SER A 29 -4.90 -4.52 5.67
N GLY A 30 -5.64 -3.41 5.78
CA GLY A 30 -5.17 -2.10 5.34
C GLY A 30 -3.74 -1.83 5.83
N ILE A 31 -2.95 -1.14 5.01
CA ILE A 31 -1.59 -0.74 5.35
C ILE A 31 -1.63 -0.01 6.69
N LYS A 32 -0.91 -0.53 7.69
CA LYS A 32 -0.75 0.13 8.99
C LYS A 32 0.57 0.86 9.01
N CYS A 33 0.51 2.19 9.06
CA CYS A 33 1.68 3.03 9.19
C CYS A 33 1.86 3.48 10.66
N ASP A 34 3.09 3.41 11.13
CA ASP A 34 3.56 4.06 12.36
C ASP A 34 4.75 4.96 11.99
N GLY A 35 4.51 6.27 12.00
CA GLY A 35 5.40 7.22 11.34
C GLY A 35 5.68 6.83 9.89
N GLY A 36 6.95 6.86 9.49
CA GLY A 36 7.41 6.48 8.15
C GLY A 36 7.46 4.96 7.88
N TYR A 37 7.00 4.12 8.80
CA TYR A 37 7.14 2.66 8.71
C TYR A 37 5.80 1.96 8.56
N GLN A 38 5.75 0.98 7.67
CA GLN A 38 4.68 0.01 7.59
C GLN A 38 4.92 -1.13 8.58
N ILE A 39 3.91 -1.44 9.40
CA ILE A 39 3.95 -2.56 10.35
C ILE A 39 3.42 -3.82 9.68
N VAL A 40 4.33 -4.76 9.37
CA VAL A 40 3.99 -6.04 8.72
C VAL A 40 4.13 -7.18 9.72
N LYS A 41 3.02 -7.91 9.96
CA LYS A 41 2.99 -9.03 10.90
C LYS A 41 4.02 -10.09 10.50
N GLY A 42 4.92 -10.45 11.43
CA GLY A 42 5.96 -11.45 11.21
C GLY A 42 7.26 -10.91 10.58
N TYR A 43 7.25 -9.69 10.04
CA TYR A 43 8.44 -9.05 9.45
C TYR A 43 8.90 -7.81 10.24
N GLY A 44 8.01 -7.20 11.03
CA GLY A 44 8.31 -6.01 11.81
C GLY A 44 8.00 -4.70 11.07
N ALA A 45 8.72 -3.64 11.43
CA ALA A 45 8.56 -2.31 10.84
C ALA A 45 9.43 -2.18 9.59
N ILE A 46 8.81 -1.85 8.45
CA ILE A 46 9.47 -1.68 7.15
C ILE A 46 9.29 -0.23 6.71
N SER A 47 10.38 0.47 6.43
CA SER A 47 10.28 1.83 5.88
C SER A 47 9.74 1.76 4.45
N THR A 48 8.61 2.43 4.17
CA THR A 48 7.99 2.41 2.84
C THR A 48 7.67 3.82 2.36
N PRO A 49 7.77 4.11 1.05
CA PRO A 49 7.43 5.43 0.52
C PRO A 49 6.02 5.88 0.90
N TYR A 50 5.06 4.95 0.88
CA TYR A 50 3.68 5.27 1.23
C TYR A 50 3.53 5.74 2.69
N CYS A 51 4.12 5.03 3.66
CA CYS A 51 4.03 5.44 5.06
C CYS A 51 4.86 6.70 5.35
N GLN A 52 5.96 6.91 4.64
CA GLN A 52 6.71 8.17 4.71
C GLN A 52 5.86 9.36 4.24
N ASP A 53 5.15 9.23 3.11
CA ASP A 53 4.29 10.28 2.57
C ASP A 53 3.03 10.48 3.42
N ASP A 54 2.51 9.42 4.04
CA ASP A 54 1.40 9.50 4.99
C ASP A 54 1.79 10.29 6.25
N ASN A 55 2.97 9.99 6.80
CA ASN A 55 3.53 10.75 7.91
C ASN A 55 3.84 12.20 7.50
N LEU A 56 4.37 12.43 6.31
CA LEU A 56 4.58 13.78 5.77
C LEU A 56 3.27 14.56 5.70
N SER A 57 2.17 13.96 5.22
CA SER A 57 0.84 14.57 5.21
C SER A 57 0.38 14.94 6.63
N LYS A 58 0.49 14.01 7.58
CA LYS A 58 0.09 14.23 8.98
C LYS A 58 0.90 15.34 9.66
N VAL A 59 2.21 15.36 9.43
CA VAL A 59 3.09 16.40 9.97
C VAL A 59 2.80 17.75 9.30
N ALA A 60 2.64 17.79 7.97
CA ALA A 60 2.30 18.99 7.22
C ALA A 60 1.02 19.66 7.74
N GLN A 61 0.00 18.87 8.12
CA GLN A 61 -1.22 19.38 8.74
C GLN A 61 -0.96 20.13 10.04
N THR A 62 0.05 19.74 10.84
CA THR A 62 0.46 20.47 12.06
C THR A 62 1.06 21.84 11.77
N TYR A 63 1.52 22.06 10.53
CA TYR A 63 2.01 23.35 10.02
C TYR A 63 0.95 24.11 9.20
N GLY A 64 -0.30 23.64 9.15
CA GLY A 64 -1.38 24.26 8.37
C GLY A 64 -1.33 23.96 6.87
N ILE A 65 -0.53 22.99 6.44
CA ILE A 65 -0.41 22.57 5.03
C ILE A 65 -1.25 21.31 4.83
N SER A 66 -2.29 21.40 3.99
CA SER A 66 -3.27 20.34 3.81
C SER A 66 -3.20 19.72 2.42
N TYR A 67 -2.41 18.64 2.31
CA TYR A 67 -2.44 17.72 1.16
C TYR A 67 -2.69 16.31 1.66
N SER A 68 -3.52 15.55 0.94
CA SER A 68 -3.70 14.13 1.22
C SER A 68 -2.42 13.35 0.92
N THR A 69 -2.26 12.21 1.59
CA THR A 69 -1.19 11.24 1.32
C THR A 69 -1.09 10.92 -0.18
N ALA A 70 -2.23 10.72 -0.86
CA ALA A 70 -2.25 10.42 -2.29
C ALA A 70 -1.73 11.58 -3.15
N GLN A 71 -2.05 12.84 -2.81
CA GLN A 71 -1.55 14.01 -3.52
C GLN A 71 -0.02 14.14 -3.36
N ILE A 72 0.48 13.98 -2.14
CA ILE A 72 1.93 14.01 -1.87
C ILE A 72 2.64 12.86 -2.60
N HIS A 73 2.07 11.65 -2.55
CA HIS A 73 2.69 10.46 -3.13
C HIS A 73 2.73 10.46 -4.66
N HIS A 74 1.66 10.93 -5.31
CA HIS A 74 1.51 10.86 -6.76
C HIS A 74 1.91 12.13 -7.50
N THR A 75 2.11 13.25 -6.80
CA THR A 75 2.48 14.53 -7.42
C THR A 75 3.81 15.02 -6.87
N PRO A 76 4.93 14.78 -7.59
CA PRO A 76 6.27 15.16 -7.14
C PRO A 76 6.40 16.64 -6.78
N ASP A 77 5.75 17.54 -7.52
CA ASP A 77 5.76 18.98 -7.23
C ASP A 77 5.13 19.32 -5.87
N ILE A 78 4.04 18.64 -5.51
CA ILE A 78 3.40 18.80 -4.19
C ILE A 78 4.37 18.32 -3.12
N LYS A 79 5.02 17.17 -3.31
CA LYS A 79 6.00 16.66 -2.35
C LYS A 79 7.18 17.63 -2.18
N HIS A 80 7.71 18.16 -3.29
CA HIS A 80 8.77 19.16 -3.26
C HIS A 80 8.34 20.42 -2.50
N GLN A 81 7.15 20.95 -2.78
CA GLN A 81 6.61 22.12 -2.09
C GLN A 81 6.47 21.89 -0.57
N VAL A 82 5.91 20.73 -0.17
CA VAL A 82 5.76 20.40 1.25
C VAL A 82 7.13 20.22 1.92
N CYS A 83 8.05 19.51 1.27
CA CYS A 83 9.40 19.30 1.80
C CYS A 83 10.24 20.58 1.85
N ALA A 84 10.05 21.52 0.92
CA ALA A 84 10.68 22.84 1.01
C ALA A 84 10.19 23.64 2.23
N ALA A 85 8.91 23.47 2.61
CA ALA A 85 8.33 24.17 3.75
C ALA A 85 8.71 23.55 5.11
N ILE A 86 8.69 22.21 5.22
CA ILE A 86 8.79 21.50 6.52
C ILE A 86 9.87 20.42 6.56
N GLY A 87 10.68 20.26 5.52
CA GLY A 87 11.65 19.16 5.42
C GLY A 87 12.72 19.15 6.51
N HIS A 88 12.85 20.23 7.30
CA HIS A 88 13.74 20.33 8.47
C HIS A 88 13.16 19.71 9.75
N ASP A 89 11.87 19.37 9.77
CA ASP A 89 11.27 18.61 10.87
C ASP A 89 11.82 17.17 10.87
N ASN A 90 12.35 16.74 12.02
CA ASN A 90 12.99 15.43 12.17
C ASN A 90 12.04 14.26 11.86
N ARG A 91 10.73 14.44 12.05
CA ARG A 91 9.71 13.41 11.77
C ARG A 91 9.61 13.09 10.29
N VAL A 92 9.95 14.04 9.41
CA VAL A 92 9.82 13.90 7.96
C VAL A 92 11.16 13.87 7.23
N HIS A 93 12.26 13.91 7.98
CA HIS A 93 13.61 13.97 7.41
C HIS A 93 13.84 12.90 6.34
N SER A 94 13.50 11.64 6.61
CA SER A 94 13.67 10.54 5.64
C SER A 94 12.79 10.68 4.40
N ALA A 95 11.59 11.28 4.52
CA ALA A 95 10.68 11.49 3.40
C ALA A 95 11.15 12.63 2.47
N CYS A 96 11.85 13.60 3.05
CA CYS A 96 12.28 14.84 2.40
C CYS A 96 13.76 14.90 2.05
N ASP A 97 14.58 13.90 2.43
CA ASP A 97 16.03 13.90 2.24
C ASP A 97 16.46 14.25 0.80
N GLY A 98 15.70 13.79 -0.20
CA GLY A 98 15.93 14.07 -1.63
C GLY A 98 15.52 15.46 -2.14
N PHE A 99 14.85 16.28 -1.31
CA PHE A 99 14.20 17.54 -1.70
C PHE A 99 14.68 18.75 -0.87
N ARG A 100 15.64 18.56 0.03
CA ARG A 100 16.14 19.64 0.90
C ARG A 100 17.25 20.42 0.21
N SER A 101 17.14 21.75 0.29
CA SER A 101 18.10 22.70 -0.30
C SER A 101 19.47 22.75 0.39
N ASP A 102 19.69 22.00 1.47
CA ASP A 102 20.96 21.91 2.20
C ASP A 102 21.89 20.79 1.70
N GLY A 103 21.71 20.35 0.45
CA GLY A 103 22.59 19.38 -0.22
C GLY A 103 22.04 17.95 -0.26
N GLY A 104 20.74 17.78 -0.06
CA GLY A 104 20.02 16.51 -0.22
C GLY A 104 19.58 16.23 -1.66
N ASP A 105 19.91 17.09 -2.63
CA ASP A 105 19.46 17.02 -4.02
C ASP A 105 19.96 15.75 -4.75
N LYS A 106 19.29 14.61 -4.53
CA LYS A 106 19.51 13.36 -5.27
C LYS A 106 18.78 13.35 -6.62
N PHE A 107 17.94 14.36 -6.89
CA PHE A 107 17.14 14.49 -8.11
C PHE A 107 17.63 15.61 -9.06
N GLY A 108 18.87 16.08 -8.88
CA GLY A 108 19.55 17.01 -9.80
C GLY A 108 20.49 16.30 -10.78
N LYS A 109 19.96 15.54 -11.73
CA LYS A 109 20.61 15.22 -13.01
C LYS A 109 19.57 15.12 -14.12
#